data_AF-A0A920JXL4-F1
#
_entry.id   AF-A0A920JXL4-F1
#
_cell.length_a   1.000
_cell.length_b   1.000
_cell.length_c   1.000
_cell.angle_alpha   90.00
_cell.angle_beta   90.00
_cell.angle_gamma   90.00
#
_symmetry.space_group_name_H-M   'P 1'
#
loop_
_entity.id
_entity.type
_entity.pdbx_description
1 polymer ?
#
loop_
_entity_poly.entity_id
_entity_poly.type
_entity_poly.pdbx_seq_one_letter_code
_entity_poly.pdbx_strand_id
1 'polypeptide(L)'
;MNISGIDYTGLFDWLKKEDLKSWSDVLSKSLPLNLNVSRWGDLPFWQSSLDELPTIKGTKYDVDSTVSINCNKNITTSEIEKIKSCLMNLHPWRKGPFSLFNIQIDSEWRSNLKWNRLSKHISSLKDKTVLDVGCGNGYYLHHMFKSGAKRVLGIDPSVKFVYQFYAIKKYIEGNIPIDIITLKR
;
A
#
# COMPACT_ATOMS: atom_id res chain seq x y z
N MET A 1 14.24 7.69 3.67
CA MET A 1 14.26 7.05 4.99
C MET A 1 13.69 5.65 4.86
N ASN A 2 14.52 4.60 4.99
CA ASN A 2 14.07 3.22 5.00
C ASN A 2 13.82 2.75 6.44
N ILE A 3 12.67 2.15 6.71
CA ILE A 3 12.30 1.60 8.02
C ILE A 3 11.75 0.20 7.80
N SER A 4 12.49 -0.81 8.27
CA SER A 4 12.10 -2.24 8.20
C SER A 4 11.75 -2.70 6.78
N GLY A 5 12.57 -2.31 5.80
CA GLY A 5 12.40 -2.66 4.38
C GLY A 5 11.46 -1.73 3.62
N ILE A 6 10.79 -0.79 4.28
CA ILE A 6 9.84 0.13 3.66
C ILE A 6 10.49 1.50 3.42
N ASP A 7 10.42 1.99 2.20
CA ASP A 7 10.89 3.32 1.85
C ASP A 7 9.81 4.39 2.10
N TYR A 8 10.01 5.19 3.16
CA TYR A 8 9.18 6.33 3.53
C TYR A 8 9.74 7.68 3.06
N THR A 9 10.76 7.71 2.19
CA THR A 9 11.39 8.96 1.73
C THR A 9 10.36 9.97 1.22
N GLY A 10 9.47 9.54 0.32
CA GLY A 10 8.43 10.42 -0.23
C GLY A 10 7.43 10.96 0.80
N LEU A 11 7.14 10.20 1.86
CA LEU A 11 6.31 10.68 2.97
C LEU A 11 7.01 11.77 3.77
N PHE A 12 8.27 11.57 4.15
CA PHE A 12 9.02 12.53 4.94
C PHE A 12 9.36 13.81 4.16
N ASP A 13 9.67 13.69 2.86
CA ASP A 13 9.86 14.84 1.99
C ASP A 13 8.58 15.69 1.89
N TRP A 14 7.43 15.02 1.77
CA TRP A 14 6.13 15.70 1.77
C TRP A 14 5.81 16.37 3.11
N LEU A 15 6.02 15.69 4.24
CA LEU A 15 5.79 16.27 5.57
C LEU A 15 6.63 17.53 5.78
N LYS A 16 7.89 17.50 5.35
CA LYS A 16 8.79 18.66 5.40
C LYS A 16 8.29 19.80 4.51
N LYS A 17 7.80 19.48 3.31
CA LYS A 17 7.31 20.47 2.34
C LYS A 17 6.02 21.17 2.78
N GLU A 18 5.10 20.47 3.42
CA GLU A 18 3.82 21.04 3.90
C GLU A 18 3.91 21.62 5.33
N ASP A 19 5.12 21.85 5.85
CA ASP A 19 5.39 22.37 7.20
C ASP A 19 4.75 21.55 8.34
N LEU A 20 4.60 20.24 8.14
CA LEU A 20 4.09 19.29 9.14
C LEU A 20 5.23 18.77 10.03
N LYS A 21 6.08 19.68 10.53
CA LYS A 21 7.30 19.33 11.26
C LYS A 21 7.03 18.52 12.53
N SER A 22 6.02 18.89 13.30
CA SER A 22 5.62 18.16 14.51
C SER A 22 5.31 16.69 14.23
N TRP A 23 4.59 16.42 13.14
CA TRP A 23 4.29 15.07 12.69
C TRP A 23 5.51 14.35 12.15
N SER A 24 6.38 15.02 11.38
CA SER A 24 7.65 14.44 10.94
C SER A 24 8.50 13.97 12.12
N ASP A 25 8.60 14.78 13.18
CA ASP A 25 9.37 14.43 14.38
C ASP A 25 8.75 13.26 15.16
N VAL A 26 7.42 13.23 15.25
CA VAL A 26 6.70 12.11 15.90
C VAL A 26 6.85 10.82 15.09
N LEU A 27 6.69 10.87 13.77
CA LEU A 27 6.72 9.69 12.90
C LEU A 27 8.12 9.11 12.76
N SER A 28 9.15 9.95 12.65
CA SER A 28 10.54 9.49 12.58
C SER A 28 10.97 8.71 13.82
N LYS A 29 10.41 9.04 14.99
CA LYS A 29 10.65 8.33 16.25
C LYS A 29 9.74 7.11 16.43
N SER A 30 8.47 7.22 16.07
CA SER A 30 7.48 6.17 16.35
C SER A 30 7.46 5.03 15.33
N LEU A 31 7.73 5.30 14.04
CA LEU A 31 7.70 4.26 13.01
C LEU A 31 8.70 3.13 13.26
N PRO A 32 9.99 3.39 13.60
CA PRO A 32 10.95 2.31 13.90
C PRO A 32 10.55 1.48 15.13
N LEU A 33 9.87 2.08 16.11
CA LEU A 33 9.34 1.39 17.28
C LEU A 33 8.11 0.54 16.94
N ASN A 34 7.27 1.01 16.01
CA ASN A 34 6.05 0.34 15.61
C ASN A 34 6.33 -0.83 14.64
N LEU A 35 7.33 -0.68 13.78
CA LEU A 35 7.82 -1.69 12.83
C LEU A 35 9.00 -2.46 13.40
N ASN A 36 8.87 -2.98 14.62
CA ASN A 36 9.93 -3.66 15.34
C ASN A 36 9.61 -5.15 15.58
N VAL A 37 10.61 -6.01 15.39
CA VAL A 37 10.50 -7.47 15.60
C VAL A 37 10.12 -7.82 17.04
N SER A 38 10.60 -7.07 18.04
CA SER A 38 10.22 -7.27 19.45
C SER A 38 8.72 -7.13 19.70
N ARG A 39 8.03 -6.37 18.83
CA ARG A 39 6.58 -6.17 18.89
C ARG A 39 5.82 -7.12 17.97
N TRP A 40 6.45 -7.54 16.88
CA TRP A 40 5.84 -8.35 15.83
C TRP A 40 6.79 -9.47 15.41
N GLY A 41 6.62 -10.66 15.99
CA GLY A 41 7.48 -11.82 15.71
C GLY A 41 7.47 -12.25 14.23
N ASP A 42 6.36 -12.03 13.53
CA ASP A 42 6.21 -12.34 12.11
C ASP A 42 6.79 -11.27 11.17
N LEU A 43 7.23 -10.11 11.69
CA LEU A 43 7.72 -9.01 10.86
C LEU A 43 8.87 -9.43 9.93
N PRO A 44 9.89 -10.18 10.38
CA PRO A 44 10.95 -10.65 9.50
C PRO A 44 10.42 -11.46 8.31
N PHE A 45 9.38 -12.27 8.55
CA PHE A 45 8.76 -13.08 7.49
C PHE A 45 8.01 -12.23 6.46
N TRP A 46 7.25 -11.21 6.91
CA TRP A 46 6.58 -10.28 6.00
C TRP A 46 7.57 -9.41 5.23
N GLN A 47 8.64 -8.96 5.90
CA GLN A 47 9.71 -8.19 5.26
C GLN A 47 10.43 -9.03 4.19
N SER A 48 10.83 -10.27 4.50
CA SER A 48 11.45 -11.17 3.52
C SER A 48 10.55 -11.38 2.31
N SER A 49 9.24 -11.54 2.52
CA SER A 49 8.28 -11.68 1.42
C SER A 49 8.22 -10.46 0.52
N LEU A 50 8.40 -9.24 1.06
CA LEU A 50 8.46 -8.00 0.29
C LEU A 50 9.80 -7.84 -0.45
N ASP A 51 10.90 -8.17 0.21
CA ASP A 51 12.26 -8.07 -0.32
C ASP A 51 12.47 -9.04 -1.50
N GLU A 52 11.90 -10.24 -1.41
CA GLU A 52 11.97 -11.29 -2.42
C GLU A 52 11.10 -11.06 -3.67
N LEU A 53 10.21 -10.06 -3.65
CA LEU A 53 9.42 -9.71 -4.84
C LEU A 53 10.37 -9.26 -5.96
N PRO A 54 10.28 -9.86 -7.17
CA PRO A 54 11.13 -9.48 -8.29
C PRO A 54 10.87 -8.02 -8.71
N THR A 55 11.84 -7.41 -9.37
CA THR A 55 11.66 -6.08 -9.96
C THR A 55 11.11 -6.21 -11.36
N ILE A 56 9.88 -5.73 -11.58
CA ILE A 56 9.24 -5.68 -12.90
C ILE A 56 9.21 -4.23 -13.38
N LYS A 57 9.70 -3.97 -14.60
CA LYS A 57 9.74 -2.63 -15.23
C LYS A 57 8.70 -2.52 -16.34
N GLY A 58 8.25 -1.29 -16.60
CA GLY A 58 7.23 -0.98 -17.59
C GLY A 58 5.83 -1.39 -17.13
N THR A 59 5.55 -1.26 -15.84
CA THR A 59 4.25 -1.61 -15.27
C THR A 59 3.20 -0.55 -15.58
N LYS A 60 1.95 -0.99 -15.71
CA LYS A 60 0.78 -0.12 -15.87
C LYS A 60 -0.11 -0.29 -14.66
N TYR A 61 -0.33 0.81 -13.94
CA TYR A 61 -1.17 0.87 -12.76
C TYR A 61 -2.53 1.50 -13.08
N ASP A 62 -3.60 0.74 -12.84
CA ASP A 62 -4.98 1.17 -13.04
C ASP A 62 -5.88 0.85 -11.85
N VAL A 63 -6.94 1.63 -11.67
CA VAL A 63 -7.95 1.38 -10.65
C VAL A 63 -9.33 1.68 -11.21
N ASP A 64 -10.11 0.62 -11.35
CA ASP A 64 -11.51 0.65 -11.74
C ASP A 64 -12.34 0.05 -10.58
N SER A 65 -13.06 -1.04 -10.80
CA SER A 65 -13.52 -1.95 -9.75
C SER A 65 -12.40 -2.74 -9.05
N THR A 66 -11.20 -2.85 -9.65
CA THR A 66 -10.07 -3.64 -9.16
C THR A 66 -8.82 -2.77 -9.16
N VAL A 67 -7.97 -2.93 -8.13
CA VAL A 67 -6.64 -2.31 -8.15
C VAL A 67 -5.72 -3.21 -8.97
N SER A 68 -5.35 -2.76 -10.16
CA SER A 68 -4.72 -3.59 -11.19
C SER A 68 -3.32 -3.10 -11.54
N ILE A 69 -2.38 -4.05 -11.62
CA ILE A 69 -1.02 -3.82 -12.09
C ILE A 69 -0.72 -4.82 -13.20
N ASN A 70 -0.45 -4.31 -14.38
CA ASN A 70 -0.11 -5.09 -15.57
C ASN A 70 1.28 -4.73 -16.08
N CYS A 71 1.82 -5.50 -17.02
CA CYS A 71 3.06 -5.19 -17.70
C CYS A 71 2.88 -5.40 -19.20
N ASN A 72 3.45 -4.52 -20.02
CA ASN A 72 3.43 -4.69 -21.48
C ASN A 72 4.47 -5.71 -21.97
N LYS A 73 5.44 -6.08 -21.12
CA LYS A 73 6.48 -7.06 -21.45
C LYS A 73 6.07 -8.44 -20.94
N ASN A 74 6.58 -9.47 -21.60
CA ASN A 74 6.43 -10.84 -21.14
C ASN A 74 7.11 -10.99 -19.77
N ILE A 75 6.31 -11.27 -18.76
CA ILE A 75 6.77 -11.72 -17.45
C ILE A 75 6.94 -13.23 -17.54
N THR A 76 8.07 -13.74 -17.06
CA THR A 76 8.35 -15.17 -17.09
C THR A 76 7.45 -15.93 -16.12
N THR A 77 7.22 -17.21 -16.39
CA THR A 77 6.46 -18.08 -15.48
C THR A 77 7.08 -18.12 -14.08
N SER A 78 8.42 -18.16 -14.00
CA SER A 78 9.14 -18.17 -12.72
C SER A 78 8.92 -16.88 -11.91
N GLU A 79 8.90 -15.72 -12.57
CA GLU A 79 8.56 -14.45 -11.90
C GLU A 79 7.10 -14.46 -11.41
N ILE A 80 6.14 -14.92 -12.21
CA ILE A 80 4.73 -15.02 -11.82
C ILE A 80 4.59 -15.94 -10.59
N GLU A 81 5.22 -17.11 -10.60
CA GLU A 81 5.22 -18.05 -9.48
C GLU A 81 5.83 -17.44 -8.22
N LYS A 82 6.96 -16.73 -8.37
CA LYS A 82 7.61 -16.04 -7.25
C LYS A 82 6.73 -14.96 -6.66
N ILE A 83 6.13 -14.11 -7.51
CA ILE A 83 5.19 -13.06 -7.09
C ILE A 83 4.01 -13.68 -6.35
N LYS A 84 3.41 -14.73 -6.92
CA LYS A 84 2.29 -15.44 -6.30
C LYS A 84 2.67 -15.99 -4.92
N SER A 85 3.83 -16.65 -4.80
CA SER A 85 4.32 -17.17 -3.52
C SER A 85 4.50 -16.07 -2.47
N CYS A 86 5.17 -14.96 -2.82
CA CYS A 86 5.34 -13.82 -1.93
C CYS A 86 4.00 -13.19 -1.49
N LEU A 87 3.04 -13.06 -2.41
CA LEU A 87 1.70 -12.56 -2.08
C LEU A 87 0.91 -13.52 -1.17
N MET A 88 1.09 -14.83 -1.36
CA MET A 88 0.48 -15.86 -0.50
C MET A 88 1.00 -15.79 0.94
N ASN A 89 2.29 -15.50 1.14
CA ASN A 89 2.89 -15.33 2.46
C ASN A 89 2.28 -14.14 3.24
N LEU A 90 1.69 -13.18 2.54
CA LEU A 90 1.03 -12.04 3.17
C LEU A 90 -0.43 -12.30 3.53
N HIS A 91 -0.94 -13.54 3.43
CA HIS A 91 -2.32 -13.86 3.83
C HIS A 91 -2.64 -13.60 5.32
N PRO A 92 -3.94 -13.46 5.65
CA PRO A 92 -5.07 -13.28 4.75
C PRO A 92 -5.17 -11.88 4.14
N TRP A 93 -5.60 -11.81 2.88
CA TRP A 93 -6.01 -10.57 2.20
C TRP A 93 -7.48 -10.29 2.46
N ARG A 94 -7.78 -9.26 3.26
CA ARG A 94 -9.16 -8.96 3.69
C ARG A 94 -9.89 -8.00 2.75
N LYS A 95 -9.29 -6.85 2.40
CA LYS A 95 -9.90 -5.86 1.48
C LYS A 95 -9.32 -6.02 0.08
N GLY A 96 -10.12 -5.78 -0.97
CA GLY A 96 -9.76 -5.98 -2.38
C GLY A 96 -10.98 -5.88 -3.30
N PRO A 97 -10.91 -6.33 -4.57
CA PRO A 97 -9.88 -7.20 -5.13
C PRO A 97 -8.64 -6.45 -5.65
N PHE A 98 -7.52 -7.18 -5.76
CA PHE A 98 -6.33 -6.74 -6.49
C PHE A 98 -6.04 -7.71 -7.64
N SER A 99 -5.43 -7.21 -8.72
CA SER A 99 -4.93 -8.04 -9.82
C SER A 99 -3.51 -7.63 -10.19
N LEU A 100 -2.55 -8.55 -10.06
CA LEU A 100 -1.13 -8.29 -10.33
C LEU A 100 -0.65 -9.29 -11.37
N PHE A 101 -0.37 -8.82 -12.59
CA PHE A 101 0.20 -9.67 -13.65
C PHE A 101 -0.65 -10.94 -13.90
N ASN A 102 -1.97 -10.77 -13.98
CA ASN A 102 -2.99 -11.82 -14.07
C ASN A 102 -3.19 -12.68 -12.81
N ILE A 103 -2.42 -12.47 -11.74
CA ILE A 103 -2.67 -13.08 -10.43
C ILE A 103 -3.83 -12.34 -9.77
N GLN A 104 -4.94 -13.06 -9.58
CA GLN A 104 -6.10 -12.53 -8.87
C GLN A 104 -5.92 -12.72 -7.36
N ILE A 105 -5.96 -11.63 -6.61
CA ILE A 105 -6.07 -11.66 -5.16
C ILE A 105 -7.56 -11.53 -4.81
N ASP A 106 -8.23 -12.68 -4.74
CA ASP A 106 -9.62 -12.75 -4.30
C ASP A 106 -9.70 -12.59 -2.77
N SER A 107 -9.82 -11.34 -2.34
CA SER A 107 -9.89 -10.97 -0.94
C SER A 107 -11.24 -11.30 -0.31
N GLU A 108 -11.26 -11.52 1.01
CA GLU A 108 -12.49 -11.78 1.80
C GLU A 108 -13.64 -10.79 1.51
N TRP A 109 -13.32 -9.50 1.39
CA TRP A 109 -14.30 -8.45 1.17
C TRP A 109 -14.26 -7.92 -0.27
N ARG A 110 -15.42 -7.95 -0.93
CA ARG A 110 -15.71 -7.20 -2.17
C ARG A 110 -15.77 -5.70 -1.88
N SER A 111 -14.61 -5.10 -1.61
CA SER A 111 -14.47 -3.72 -1.14
C SER A 111 -14.82 -2.72 -2.24
N ASN A 112 -14.68 -3.12 -3.50
CA ASN A 112 -15.17 -2.40 -4.67
C ASN A 112 -16.67 -2.06 -4.60
N LEU A 113 -17.51 -2.99 -4.13
CA LEU A 113 -18.96 -2.75 -4.00
C LEU A 113 -19.25 -1.60 -3.03
N LYS A 114 -18.50 -1.55 -1.91
CA LYS A 114 -18.61 -0.46 -0.94
C LYS A 114 -18.15 0.86 -1.55
N TRP A 115 -17.01 0.85 -2.25
CA TRP A 115 -16.48 2.05 -2.89
C TRP A 115 -17.44 2.60 -3.94
N ASN A 116 -17.93 1.76 -4.85
CA ASN A 116 -18.85 2.15 -5.93
C ASN A 116 -20.15 2.77 -5.41
N ARG A 117 -20.61 2.35 -4.23
CA ARG A 117 -21.74 2.97 -3.54
C ARG A 117 -21.34 4.30 -2.92
N LEU A 118 -20.23 4.34 -2.16
CA LEU A 118 -19.81 5.52 -1.39
C LEU A 118 -19.33 6.68 -2.26
N SER A 119 -18.57 6.41 -3.33
CA SER A 119 -17.87 7.41 -4.13
C SER A 119 -18.82 8.44 -4.77
N LYS A 120 -20.08 8.04 -5.00
CA LYS A 120 -21.14 8.91 -5.56
C LYS A 120 -21.73 9.90 -4.55
N HIS A 121 -21.46 9.72 -3.26
CA HIS A 121 -22.08 10.47 -2.17
C HIS A 121 -21.07 11.31 -1.36
N ILE A 122 -19.78 11.21 -1.66
CA ILE A 122 -18.75 12.03 -1.03
C ILE A 122 -18.42 13.24 -1.88
N SER A 123 -17.98 14.32 -1.22
CA SER A 123 -17.42 15.48 -1.92
C SER A 123 -16.25 15.06 -2.82
N SER A 124 -16.06 15.79 -3.93
CA SER A 124 -14.94 15.55 -4.83
C SER A 124 -13.60 15.49 -4.06
N LEU A 125 -12.84 14.43 -4.32
CA LEU A 125 -11.51 14.24 -3.76
C LEU A 125 -10.43 15.00 -4.51
N LYS A 126 -10.78 15.68 -5.61
CA LYS A 126 -9.83 16.44 -6.43
C LYS A 126 -9.01 17.41 -5.58
N ASP A 127 -7.69 17.30 -5.69
CA ASP A 127 -6.69 18.12 -5.02
C ASP A 127 -6.72 18.05 -3.48
N LYS A 128 -7.45 17.10 -2.89
CA LYS A 128 -7.54 16.93 -1.44
C LYS A 128 -6.38 16.11 -0.89
N THR A 129 -5.94 16.45 0.32
CA THR A 129 -5.16 15.57 1.20
C THR A 129 -6.13 14.77 2.05
N VAL A 130 -6.07 13.45 1.97
CA VAL A 130 -7.02 12.54 2.62
C VAL A 130 -6.32 11.67 3.65
N LEU A 131 -6.95 11.47 4.81
CA LEU A 131 -6.53 10.52 5.84
C LEU A 131 -7.58 9.41 5.95
N ASP A 132 -7.17 8.15 5.74
CA ASP A 132 -8.03 6.97 5.90
C ASP A 132 -7.67 6.23 7.20
N VAL A 133 -8.58 6.27 8.18
CA VAL A 133 -8.37 5.71 9.52
C VAL A 133 -8.90 4.27 9.57
N GLY A 134 -8.05 3.33 9.95
CA GLY A 134 -8.40 1.90 9.85
C GLY A 134 -8.42 1.43 8.39
N CYS A 135 -7.44 1.91 7.61
CA CYS A 135 -7.38 1.70 6.18
C CYS A 135 -7.22 0.22 5.80
N GLY A 136 -6.83 -0.65 6.74
CA GLY A 136 -6.45 -2.02 6.41
C GLY A 136 -5.25 -2.00 5.47
N ASN A 137 -5.27 -2.87 4.45
CA ASN A 137 -4.21 -3.00 3.45
C ASN A 137 -4.16 -1.89 2.38
N GLY A 138 -4.88 -0.79 2.58
CA GLY A 138 -4.82 0.37 1.69
C GLY A 138 -5.64 0.29 0.41
N TYR A 139 -6.50 -0.73 0.24
CA TYR A 139 -7.33 -0.84 -0.96
C TYR A 139 -8.02 0.49 -1.34
N TYR A 140 -8.65 1.18 -0.39
CA TYR A 140 -9.35 2.44 -0.65
C TYR A 140 -8.41 3.63 -0.91
N LEU A 141 -7.14 3.59 -0.47
CA LEU A 141 -6.17 4.65 -0.78
C LEU A 141 -5.95 4.76 -2.29
N HIS A 142 -5.82 3.61 -2.97
CA HIS A 142 -5.67 3.55 -4.42
C HIS A 142 -6.86 4.18 -5.16
N HIS A 143 -8.07 3.89 -4.68
CA HIS A 143 -9.30 4.45 -5.23
C HIS A 143 -9.42 5.96 -4.99
N MET A 144 -9.13 6.42 -3.79
CA MET A 144 -9.12 7.85 -3.45
C MET A 144 -8.11 8.61 -4.30
N PHE A 145 -6.90 8.05 -4.48
CA PHE A 145 -5.86 8.64 -5.33
C PHE A 145 -6.30 8.73 -6.80
N LYS A 146 -6.82 7.63 -7.35
CA LYS A 146 -7.32 7.61 -8.74
C LYS A 146 -8.60 8.44 -8.95
N SER A 147 -9.29 8.80 -7.87
CA SER A 147 -10.38 9.77 -7.86
C SER A 147 -9.91 11.24 -7.75
N GLY A 148 -8.60 11.49 -7.84
CA GLY A 148 -8.02 12.83 -7.93
C GLY A 148 -7.47 13.40 -6.63
N ALA A 149 -7.40 12.61 -5.55
CA ALA A 149 -6.74 13.07 -4.32
C ALA A 149 -5.27 13.44 -4.59
N LYS A 150 -4.85 14.62 -4.10
CA LYS A 150 -3.45 15.08 -4.17
C LYS A 150 -2.53 14.15 -3.39
N ARG A 151 -3.02 13.64 -2.25
CA ARG A 151 -2.30 12.71 -1.37
C ARG A 151 -3.29 11.90 -0.54
N VAL A 152 -2.97 10.64 -0.28
CA VAL A 152 -3.74 9.81 0.66
C VAL A 152 -2.80 9.16 1.67
N LEU A 153 -3.04 9.39 2.95
CA LEU A 153 -2.33 8.73 4.05
C LEU A 153 -3.29 7.75 4.73
N GLY A 154 -2.89 6.49 4.84
CA GLY A 154 -3.61 5.49 5.62
C GLY A 154 -2.96 5.30 6.99
N ILE A 155 -3.78 5.08 8.02
CA ILE A 155 -3.31 4.65 9.33
C ILE A 155 -3.97 3.33 9.73
N ASP A 156 -3.15 2.35 10.10
CA ASP A 156 -3.64 1.08 10.65
C ASP A 156 -2.63 0.49 11.66
N PRO A 157 -3.06 0.01 12.84
CA PRO A 157 -2.14 -0.58 13.80
C PRO A 157 -1.55 -1.93 13.36
N SER A 158 -2.14 -2.60 12.36
CA SER A 158 -1.65 -3.90 11.89
C SER A 158 -0.46 -3.76 10.95
N VAL A 159 0.70 -4.27 11.37
CA VAL A 159 1.93 -4.23 10.55
C VAL A 159 1.83 -5.06 9.27
N LYS A 160 1.13 -6.20 9.30
CA LYS A 160 0.92 -7.00 8.09
C LYS A 160 0.24 -6.22 6.96
N PHE A 161 -0.72 -5.35 7.29
CA PHE A 161 -1.39 -4.53 6.29
C PHE A 161 -0.47 -3.50 5.64
N VAL A 162 0.54 -3.02 6.38
CA VAL A 162 1.60 -2.18 5.81
C VAL A 162 2.36 -2.96 4.74
N TYR A 163 2.80 -4.20 5.04
CA TYR A 163 3.51 -5.03 4.06
C TYR A 163 2.63 -5.45 2.87
N GLN A 164 1.34 -5.74 3.08
CA GLN A 164 0.39 -5.97 1.98
C GLN A 164 0.32 -4.75 1.05
N PHE A 165 0.18 -3.54 1.61
CA PHE A 165 0.12 -2.32 0.82
C PHE A 165 1.41 -2.08 0.02
N TYR A 166 2.57 -2.19 0.67
CA TYR A 166 3.84 -1.96 -0.01
C TYR A 166 4.20 -3.06 -1.02
N ALA A 167 3.69 -4.28 -0.86
CA ALA A 167 3.79 -5.32 -1.89
C ALA A 167 3.06 -4.94 -3.18
N ILE A 168 1.91 -4.27 -3.07
CA ILE A 168 1.20 -3.72 -4.24
C ILE A 168 1.94 -2.47 -4.77
N LYS A 169 2.26 -1.52 -3.88
CA LYS A 169 2.91 -0.24 -4.24
C LYS A 169 4.26 -0.44 -4.93
N LYS A 170 5.01 -1.51 -4.61
CA LYS A 170 6.30 -1.84 -5.25
C LYS A 170 6.23 -1.85 -6.78
N TYR A 171 5.09 -2.26 -7.34
CA TYR A 171 4.92 -2.36 -8.78
C TYR A 171 4.23 -1.15 -9.41
N ILE A 172 4.05 -0.06 -8.66
CA ILE A 172 3.49 1.19 -9.18
C ILE A 172 4.64 2.14 -9.50
N GLU A 173 4.86 2.40 -10.79
CA GLU A 173 5.85 3.38 -11.25
C GLU A 173 5.42 4.82 -10.94
N GLY A 174 6.40 5.71 -10.82
CA GLY A 174 6.17 7.16 -10.65
C GLY A 174 6.04 7.66 -9.21
N ASN A 175 6.36 6.82 -8.21
CA ASN A 175 6.35 7.17 -6.78
C ASN A 175 5.10 7.97 -6.35
N ILE A 176 3.93 7.36 -6.52
CA ILE A 176 2.66 8.02 -6.24
C ILE A 176 2.52 8.39 -4.74
N PRO A 177 1.89 9.53 -4.40
CA PRO A 177 1.82 10.07 -3.04
C PRO A 177 0.71 9.39 -2.21
N ILE A 178 0.79 8.07 -2.08
CA ILE A 178 -0.02 7.30 -1.13
C ILE A 178 0.87 6.48 -0.22
N ASP A 179 0.63 6.53 1.09
CA ASP A 179 1.44 5.82 2.08
C ASP A 179 0.53 5.26 3.17
N ILE A 180 0.90 4.13 3.76
CA ILE A 180 0.32 3.65 5.02
C ILE A 180 1.39 3.72 6.09
N ILE A 181 0.99 4.21 7.26
CA ILE A 181 1.80 4.18 8.47
C ILE A 181 1.09 3.37 9.56
N THR A 182 1.90 2.80 10.46
CA THR A 182 1.39 2.17 11.67
C THR A 182 1.59 3.08 12.87
N LEU A 183 0.54 3.23 13.68
CA LEU A 183 0.56 3.94 14.96
C LEU A 183 0.37 2.92 16.10
N LYS A 184 1.00 3.19 17.25
CA LYS A 184 0.79 2.40 18.45
C LYS A 184 -0.65 2.65 18.96
N ARG A 185 -1.33 1.59 19.38
CA ARG A 185 -2.58 1.70 20.15
C ARG A 185 -2.26 2.15 21.57
#